data_AF-A0A4Y1NMA9-F1
#
_entry.id   AF-A0A4Y1NMA9-F1
#
_cell.length_a   1.000
_cell.length_b   1.000
_cell.length_c   1.000
_cell.angle_alpha   90.00
_cell.angle_beta   90.00
_cell.angle_gamma   90.00
#
_symmetry.space_group_name_H-M   'P 1'
#
loop_
_entity.id
_entity.type
_entity.pdbx_description
1 polymer ?
#
loop_
_entity_poly.entity_id
_entity_poly.type
_entity_poly.pdbx_seq_one_letter_code
_entity_poly.pdbx_strand_id
1 'polypeptide(L)'
;MPSATTTREDPYAYSYIDRRFFMPRHYEIDSAWRASIKREPNGRQTVTTEAFVSQLALINFHWSCRQANQWIETYVTVFKDISTQEGENRTFMLFNPNGGR
;
A
#
# COMPACT_ATOMS: atom_id res chain seq x y z
N MET A 1 -23.38 -30.36 28.05
CA MET A 1 -23.14 -28.97 28.50
C MET A 1 -21.71 -28.87 29.01
N PRO A 2 -20.77 -28.25 28.29
CA PRO A 2 -19.56 -27.74 28.94
C PRO A 2 -19.41 -26.23 28.70
N SER A 3 -19.29 -25.50 29.80
CA SER A 3 -19.04 -24.07 29.85
C SER A 3 -17.54 -23.76 29.72
N ALA A 4 -17.25 -22.85 28.79
CA ALA A 4 -16.16 -21.88 28.70
C ALA A 4 -14.77 -22.20 29.31
N THR A 5 -13.86 -22.47 28.38
CA THR A 5 -12.40 -22.42 28.36
C THR A 5 -11.76 -21.27 29.16
N THR A 6 -10.82 -21.64 30.05
CA THR A 6 -9.81 -20.76 30.65
C THR A 6 -8.89 -20.17 29.57
N THR A 7 -8.89 -18.84 29.47
CA THR A 7 -8.00 -18.03 28.64
C THR A 7 -6.54 -18.24 29.05
N ARG A 8 -5.75 -18.86 28.17
CA ARG A 8 -4.29 -18.81 28.20
C ARG A 8 -3.86 -17.71 27.23
N GLU A 9 -3.30 -16.63 27.74
CA GLU A 9 -2.83 -15.53 26.92
C GLU A 9 -1.61 -15.98 26.11
N ASP A 10 -1.82 -16.28 24.82
CA ASP A 10 -0.75 -16.61 23.90
C ASP A 10 -0.12 -15.30 23.36
N PRO A 11 1.17 -15.02 23.62
CA PRO A 11 1.83 -13.75 23.27
C PRO A 11 2.16 -13.59 21.75
N TYR A 12 1.69 -14.50 20.91
CA TYR A 12 1.91 -14.49 19.45
C TYR A 12 0.63 -14.25 18.63
N ALA A 13 -0.46 -13.80 19.27
CA ALA A 13 -1.72 -13.50 18.60
C ALA A 13 -1.62 -12.37 17.54
N TYR A 14 -0.51 -11.64 17.46
CA TYR A 14 -0.21 -10.67 16.40
C TYR A 14 -0.01 -11.29 15.00
N SER A 15 -0.07 -12.61 14.86
CA SER A 15 0.07 -13.33 13.59
C SER A 15 -1.26 -13.56 12.84
N TYR A 16 -2.41 -13.25 13.44
CA TYR A 16 -3.69 -13.20 12.73
C TYR A 16 -3.99 -11.78 12.29
N ILE A 17 -3.34 -11.39 11.20
CA ILE A 17 -3.61 -10.17 10.44
C ILE A 17 -4.99 -10.36 9.79
N ASP A 18 -6.04 -10.19 10.59
CA ASP A 18 -7.41 -10.14 10.15
C ASP A 18 -7.57 -8.93 9.23
N ARG A 19 -7.61 -9.22 7.93
CA ARG A 19 -7.76 -8.26 6.84
C ARG A 19 -9.16 -7.64 6.78
N ARG A 20 -9.82 -7.34 7.90
CA ARG A 20 -11.20 -6.84 7.85
C ARG A 20 -11.59 -5.74 8.82
N PHE A 21 -10.74 -5.29 9.74
CA PHE A 21 -11.15 -4.23 10.66
C PHE A 21 -10.03 -3.26 11.01
N PHE A 22 -9.79 -2.24 10.17
CA PHE A 22 -9.33 -0.94 10.66
C PHE A 22 -9.74 0.18 9.67
N MET A 23 -10.84 0.86 10.00
CA MET A 23 -11.43 2.08 9.41
C MET A 23 -11.73 2.07 7.89
N PRO A 24 -12.99 2.38 7.48
CA PRO A 24 -13.46 2.18 6.11
C PRO A 24 -12.86 3.08 5.03
N ARG A 25 -11.83 3.90 5.30
CA ARG A 25 -11.18 4.77 4.30
C ARG A 25 -9.70 4.48 4.09
N HIS A 26 -8.98 4.06 5.13
CA HIS A 26 -7.55 3.78 5.01
C HIS A 26 -7.29 2.51 4.20
N TYR A 27 -8.11 1.46 4.42
CA TYR A 27 -7.98 0.21 3.66
C TYR A 27 -8.26 0.40 2.15
N GLU A 28 -9.13 1.34 1.78
CA GLU A 28 -9.47 1.61 0.38
C GLU A 28 -8.31 2.29 -0.34
N ILE A 29 -7.64 3.22 0.33
CA ILE A 29 -6.42 3.88 -0.17
C ILE A 29 -5.29 2.84 -0.33
N ASP A 30 -5.08 1.97 0.65
CA ASP A 30 -4.14 0.85 0.57
C ASP A 30 -4.49 -0.13 -0.57
N SER A 31 -5.77 -0.39 -0.79
CA SER A 31 -6.26 -1.23 -1.89
C SER A 31 -6.00 -0.58 -3.25
N ALA A 32 -6.32 0.70 -3.39
CA ALA A 32 -6.05 1.49 -4.58
C ALA A 32 -4.55 1.58 -4.89
N TRP A 33 -3.71 1.73 -3.85
CA TRP A 33 -2.26 1.68 -3.97
C TRP A 33 -1.78 0.32 -4.50
N ARG A 34 -2.25 -0.79 -3.93
CA ARG A 34 -1.87 -2.13 -4.39
C ARG A 34 -2.31 -2.38 -5.84
N ALA A 35 -3.46 -1.85 -6.22
CA ALA A 35 -4.00 -1.94 -7.58
C ALA A 35 -3.22 -1.08 -8.59
N SER A 36 -2.58 0.01 -8.15
CA SER A 36 -1.76 0.86 -9.02
C SER A 36 -0.34 0.32 -9.26
N ILE A 37 0.11 -0.67 -8.47
CA ILE A 37 1.42 -1.31 -8.65
C ILE A 37 1.42 -2.13 -9.95
N LYS A 38 2.25 -1.67 -10.89
CA LYS A 38 2.54 -2.38 -12.13
C LYS A 38 3.71 -3.33 -11.91
N ARG A 39 3.51 -4.60 -12.25
CA ARG A 39 4.57 -5.61 -12.23
C ARG A 39 5.10 -5.80 -13.64
N GLU A 40 6.38 -5.57 -13.83
CA GLU A 40 7.07 -5.78 -15.09
C GLU A 40 7.56 -7.23 -15.23
N PRO A 41 7.76 -7.74 -16.45
CA PRO A 41 8.25 -9.11 -16.69
C PRO A 41 9.63 -9.41 -16.09
N ASN A 42 10.42 -8.36 -15.84
CA ASN A 42 11.73 -8.42 -15.19
C ASN A 42 11.64 -8.57 -13.65
N GLY A 43 10.43 -8.68 -13.07
CA GLY A 43 10.20 -8.76 -11.62
C GLY A 43 10.21 -7.41 -10.90
N ARG A 44 10.46 -6.31 -11.63
CA ARG A 44 10.43 -4.94 -11.12
C ARG A 44 8.99 -4.54 -10.86
N GLN A 45 8.75 -3.85 -9.75
CA GLN A 45 7.44 -3.28 -9.44
C GLN A 45 7.56 -1.76 -9.48
N THR A 46 6.76 -1.15 -10.34
CA THR A 46 6.70 0.30 -10.55
C THR A 46 5.31 0.80 -10.26
N VAL A 47 5.20 2.05 -9.84
CA VAL A 47 3.92 2.72 -9.61
C VAL A 47 4.09 4.20 -9.90
N THR A 48 3.15 4.76 -10.65
CA THR A 48 3.13 6.19 -10.98
C THR A 48 2.07 6.88 -10.17
N THR A 49 2.33 8.12 -9.73
CA THR A 49 1.36 8.92 -8.95
C THR A 49 0.02 9.03 -9.67
N GLU A 50 0.04 9.23 -10.99
CA GLU A 50 -1.17 9.30 -11.81
C GLU A 50 -2.00 7.99 -11.79
N ALA A 51 -1.33 6.84 -11.84
CA ALA A 51 -2.01 5.55 -11.72
C ALA A 51 -2.64 5.37 -10.33
N PHE A 52 -1.97 5.84 -9.28
CA PHE A 52 -2.54 5.82 -7.94
C PHE A 52 -3.75 6.75 -7.81
N VAL A 53 -3.67 7.98 -8.31
CA VAL A 53 -4.81 8.93 -8.36
C VAL A 53 -5.97 8.36 -9.17
N SER A 54 -5.69 7.68 -10.28
CA SER A 54 -6.71 7.04 -11.11
C SER A 54 -7.43 5.91 -10.36
N GLN A 55 -6.69 5.07 -9.61
CA GLN A 55 -7.28 4.02 -8.77
C GLN A 55 -8.11 4.60 -7.62
N LEU A 56 -7.67 5.73 -7.03
CA LEU A 56 -8.44 6.45 -6.03
C LEU A 56 -9.75 7.01 -6.61
N ALA A 57 -9.71 7.53 -7.85
CA ALA A 57 -10.92 8.04 -8.50
C ALA A 57 -11.98 6.94 -8.71
N LEU A 58 -11.57 5.68 -8.93
CA LEU A 58 -12.50 4.54 -9.06
C LEU A 58 -13.28 4.25 -7.78
N ILE A 59 -12.71 4.56 -6.62
CA ILE A 59 -13.37 4.41 -5.31
C ILE A 59 -13.98 5.73 -4.82
N ASN A 60 -14.23 6.69 -5.72
CA ASN A 60 -14.75 8.04 -5.41
C ASN A 60 -13.84 8.88 -4.49
N PHE A 61 -12.53 8.60 -4.48
CA PHE A 61 -11.52 9.43 -3.83
C PHE A 61 -10.81 10.31 -4.85
N HIS A 62 -11.04 11.62 -4.79
CA HIS A 62 -10.39 12.59 -5.67
C HIS A 62 -9.22 13.26 -4.94
N TRP A 63 -8.02 12.75 -5.18
CA TRP A 63 -6.77 13.36 -4.69
C TRP A 63 -6.02 14.05 -5.81
N SER A 64 -5.28 15.10 -5.46
CA SER A 64 -4.27 15.65 -6.36
C SER A 64 -3.01 14.79 -6.36
N CYS A 65 -2.20 14.90 -7.42
CA CYS A 65 -0.90 14.23 -7.49
C CYS A 65 -0.01 14.63 -6.30
N ARG A 66 -0.03 15.90 -5.89
CA ARG A 66 0.65 16.34 -4.66
C ARG A 66 0.19 15.60 -3.40
N GLN A 67 -1.11 15.44 -3.18
CA GLN A 67 -1.64 14.72 -2.00
C GLN A 67 -1.25 13.24 -2.03
N ALA A 68 -1.35 12.61 -3.21
CA ALA A 68 -0.92 11.25 -3.43
C ALA A 68 0.58 11.09 -3.12
N ASN A 69 1.43 12.01 -3.58
CA ASN A 69 2.87 12.00 -3.29
C ASN A 69 3.15 12.12 -1.78
N GLN A 70 2.48 13.04 -1.08
CA GLN A 70 2.63 13.19 0.37
C GLN A 70 2.24 11.91 1.12
N TRP A 71 1.17 11.23 0.68
CA TRP A 71 0.77 9.96 1.25
C TRP A 71 1.83 8.87 1.02
N ILE A 72 2.36 8.77 -0.20
CA ILE A 72 3.43 7.81 -0.54
C ILE A 72 4.67 8.06 0.33
N GLU A 73 5.12 9.32 0.43
CA GLU A 73 6.28 9.70 1.26
C GLU A 73 6.07 9.41 2.76
N THR A 74 4.82 9.50 3.24
CA THR A 74 4.48 9.27 4.65
C THR A 74 4.34 7.79 5.00
N TYR A 75 3.70 7.01 4.12
CA TYR A 75 3.27 5.64 4.43
C TYR A 75 4.06 4.55 3.69
N VAL A 76 4.66 4.85 2.54
CA VAL A 76 5.31 3.86 1.68
C VAL A 76 6.83 4.01 1.77
N THR A 77 7.45 3.21 2.64
CA THR A 77 8.91 3.22 2.85
C THR A 77 9.68 2.28 1.94
N VAL A 78 9.01 1.29 1.35
CA VAL A 78 9.62 0.25 0.51
C VAL A 78 9.75 0.64 -0.97
N PHE A 79 9.09 1.74 -1.37
CA PHE A 79 9.24 2.29 -2.71
C PHE A 79 10.15 3.52 -2.67
N LYS A 80 11.02 3.65 -3.67
CA LYS A 80 11.86 4.83 -3.88
C LYS A 80 11.40 5.59 -5.10
N ASP A 81 11.45 6.92 -5.01
CA ASP A 81 11.22 7.81 -6.15
C ASP A 81 12.35 7.63 -7.17
N ILE A 82 11.97 7.34 -8.41
CA ILE A 82 12.85 7.24 -9.59
C ILE A 82 12.39 8.17 -10.71
N SER A 83 11.55 9.15 -10.39
CA SER A 83 11.04 10.10 -11.37
C SER A 83 12.19 10.80 -12.09
N THR A 84 12.13 10.77 -13.42
CA THR A 84 13.10 11.45 -14.29
C THR A 84 12.55 12.76 -14.85
N GLN A 85 11.27 13.04 -14.61
CA GLN A 85 10.57 14.21 -15.11
C GLN A 85 10.28 15.17 -13.95
N GLU A 86 10.46 16.47 -14.18
CA GLU A 86 10.03 17.50 -13.24
C GLU A 86 8.49 17.62 -13.28
N GLY A 87 7.84 17.33 -12.16
CA GLY A 87 6.39 17.43 -12.05
C GLY A 87 5.81 16.70 -10.84
N GLU A 88 4.48 16.77 -10.70
CA GLU A 88 3.77 16.06 -9.64
C GLU A 88 3.53 14.58 -9.98
N ASN A 89 3.67 14.18 -11.25
CA ASN A 89 3.56 12.78 -11.66
C ASN A 89 4.90 12.05 -11.44
N ARG A 90 5.11 11.58 -10.21
CA ARG A 90 6.32 10.87 -9.85
C ARG A 90 6.19 9.39 -10.16
N THR A 91 7.32 8.75 -10.43
CA THR A 91 7.39 7.31 -10.64
C THR A 91 8.16 6.72 -9.48
N PHE A 92 7.54 5.79 -8.78
CA PHE A 92 8.16 5.08 -7.67
C PHE A 92 8.44 3.62 -8.05
N MET A 93 9.50 3.10 -7.45
CA MET A 93 10.01 1.76 -7.66
C MET A 93 10.06 1.01 -6.35
N LEU A 94 9.58 -0.24 -6.33
CA LEU A 94 9.87 -1.13 -5.21
C LEU A 94 11.38 -1.31 -5.09
N PHE A 95 11.95 -0.83 -3.99
CA PHE A 95 13.36 -0.97 -3.67
C PHE A 95 13.48 -2.08 -2.62
N ASN A 96 13.80 -3.28 -3.08
CA ASN A 96 14.13 -4.40 -2.19
C ASN A 96 15.65 -4.47 -2.01
N PRO A 97 16.21 -4.12 -0.84
CA PRO A 97 17.65 -4.25 -0.59
C PRO A 97 18.13 -5.72 -0.59
N ASN A 98 17.21 -6.69 -0.48
CA ASN A 98 17.55 -8.12 -0.46
C ASN A 98 17.38 -8.82 -1.82
N GLY A 99 17.10 -8.08 -2.90
CA GLY A 99 17.17 -8.58 -4.27
C GLY A 99 16.60 -9.99 -4.47
N GLY A 100 15.33 -10.19 -4.09
CA GLY A 100 14.52 -11.41 -4.31
C GLY A 100 15.32 -12.68 -4.62
N ARG A 101 15.77 -13.37 -3.56
CA ARG A 101 16.23 -14.76 -3.67
C ARG A 101 15.04 -15.71 -3.66
#